data_AF-A0A929F4E3-F1
#
_entry.id   AF-A0A929F4E3-F1
#
_cell.length_a   1.000
_cell.length_b   1.000
_cell.length_c   1.000
_cell.angle_alpha   90.00
_cell.angle_beta   90.00
_cell.angle_gamma   90.00
#
_symmetry.space_group_name_H-M   'P 1'
#
loop_
_entity.id
_entity.type
_entity.pdbx_description
1 polymer ?
#
loop_
_entity_poly.entity_id
_entity_poly.type
_entity_poly.pdbx_seq_one_letter_code
_entity_poly.pdbx_strand_id
1 'polypeptide(L)'
;MSAAQQGNLKDRLERLKGENKALKEKLTSLKKEHRLFEKTLREGQQLLNNTPVALFLIQEGKIIMTNETAQDWLGYKEEEILSRSFLDFVHPDSLDYV
;
A
#
# COMPACT_ATOMS: atom_id res chain seq x y z
N MET A 1 -54.28 8.59 -12.05
CA MET A 1 -53.19 7.78 -11.44
C MET A 1 -53.62 7.44 -10.03
N SER A 2 -53.73 6.15 -9.70
CA SER A 2 -54.49 5.67 -8.53
C SER A 2 -53.72 5.89 -7.22
N ALA A 3 -54.44 6.04 -6.09
CA ALA A 3 -53.86 6.18 -4.75
C ALA A 3 -52.86 5.05 -4.40
N ALA A 4 -53.01 3.86 -5.01
CA ALA A 4 -52.08 2.74 -4.86
C ALA A 4 -50.70 3.01 -5.48
N GLN A 5 -50.63 3.76 -6.60
CA GLN A 5 -49.35 4.18 -7.20
C GLN A 5 -48.65 5.24 -6.35
N GLN A 6 -49.38 6.12 -5.66
CA GLN A 6 -48.81 7.12 -4.76
C GLN A 6 -48.29 6.52 -3.44
N GLY A 7 -48.95 5.49 -2.90
CA GLY A 7 -48.46 4.75 -1.72
C GLY A 7 -47.15 4.02 -1.99
N ASN A 8 -47.09 3.23 -3.08
CA ASN A 8 -45.88 2.50 -3.47
C ASN A 8 -44.67 3.42 -3.69
N LEU A 9 -44.88 4.60 -4.30
CA LEU A 9 -43.81 5.56 -4.56
C LEU A 9 -43.24 6.18 -3.28
N LYS A 10 -44.09 6.44 -2.27
CA LYS A 10 -43.65 6.95 -0.96
C LYS A 10 -42.81 5.93 -0.21
N ASP A 11 -43.26 4.67 -0.19
CA ASP A 11 -42.51 3.58 0.47
C ASP A 11 -41.14 3.38 -0.17
N ARG A 12 -41.07 3.45 -1.50
CA ARG A 12 -39.82 3.37 -2.25
C ARG A 12 -38.89 4.56 -1.97
N LEU A 13 -39.44 5.77 -1.83
CA LEU A 13 -38.66 6.96 -1.49
C LEU A 13 -38.04 6.84 -0.09
N GLU A 14 -38.81 6.39 0.90
CA GLU A 14 -38.30 6.18 2.27
C GLU A 14 -37.23 5.08 2.31
N ARG A 15 -37.43 3.99 1.55
CA ARG A 15 -36.40 2.95 1.42
C ARG A 15 -35.11 3.50 0.81
N LEU A 16 -35.20 4.25 -0.29
CA LEU A 16 -34.03 4.86 -0.95
C LEU A 16 -33.32 5.88 -0.06
N LYS A 17 -34.04 6.64 0.77
CA LYS A 17 -33.43 7.54 1.76
C LYS A 17 -32.67 6.75 2.82
N GLY A 18 -33.24 5.65 3.31
CA GLY A 18 -32.57 4.75 4.25
C GLY A 18 -31.29 4.16 3.68
N GLU A 19 -31.35 3.63 2.46
CA GLU A 19 -30.19 3.10 1.73
C GLU A 19 -29.12 4.18 1.50
N ASN A 20 -29.52 5.38 1.09
CA ASN A 20 -28.59 6.51 0.91
C ASN A 20 -27.90 6.92 2.21
N LYS A 21 -28.62 6.91 3.34
CA LYS A 21 -28.04 7.23 4.65
C LYS A 21 -26.99 6.18 5.03
N ALA A 22 -27.34 4.89 4.92
CA ALA A 22 -26.43 3.79 5.22
C ALA A 22 -25.18 3.81 4.31
N LEU A 23 -25.35 4.09 3.02
CA LEU A 23 -24.24 4.21 2.07
C LEU A 23 -23.30 5.37 2.42
N LYS A 24 -23.84 6.52 2.83
CA LYS A 24 -23.03 7.67 3.27
C LYS A 24 -22.22 7.36 4.52
N GLU A 25 -22.81 6.65 5.47
CA GLU A 25 -22.12 6.20 6.68
C GLU A 25 -20.99 5.22 6.34
N LYS A 26 -21.26 4.21 5.50
CA LYS A 26 -20.24 3.26 5.03
C LYS A 26 -19.11 3.94 4.27
N LEU A 27 -19.42 4.87 3.38
CA LEU A 27 -18.43 5.66 2.65
C LEU A 27 -17.55 6.47 3.59
N THR A 28 -18.13 7.03 4.65
CA THR A 28 -17.39 7.79 5.66
C THR A 28 -16.44 6.89 6.44
N SER A 29 -16.86 5.67 6.83
CA SER A 29 -15.98 4.69 7.48
C SER A 29 -14.83 4.28 6.57
N LEU A 30 -15.15 3.90 5.33
CA LEU A 30 -14.16 3.45 4.35
C LEU A 30 -13.12 4.52 4.06
N LYS A 31 -13.53 5.79 3.95
CA LYS A 31 -12.59 6.92 3.79
C LYS A 31 -11.67 7.10 4.99
N LYS A 32 -12.16 6.85 6.21
CA LYS A 32 -11.32 6.93 7.43
C LYS A 32 -10.30 5.80 7.46
N GLU A 33 -10.73 4.57 7.17
CA GLU A 33 -9.86 3.39 7.07
C GLU A 33 -8.78 3.59 6.01
N HIS A 34 -9.17 4.06 4.82
CA HIS A 34 -8.22 4.36 3.74
C HIS A 34 -7.16 5.39 4.17
N ARG A 35 -7.59 6.49 4.82
CA ARG A 35 -6.65 7.51 5.31
C ARG A 35 -5.68 6.97 6.35
N LEU A 36 -6.17 6.11 7.24
CA LEU A 36 -5.33 5.48 8.25
C LEU A 36 -4.31 4.55 7.58
N PHE A 37 -4.76 3.71 6.65
CA PHE A 37 -3.91 2.81 5.89
C PHE A 37 -2.81 3.57 5.13
N GLU A 38 -3.17 4.62 4.39
CA GLU A 38 -2.20 5.47 3.69
C GLU A 38 -1.21 6.15 4.65
N LYS A 39 -1.67 6.56 5.84
CA LYS A 39 -0.79 7.16 6.85
C LYS A 39 0.23 6.14 7.34
N THR A 40 -0.22 4.94 7.72
CA THR A 40 0.66 3.87 8.19
C THR A 40 1.63 3.42 7.10
N LEU A 41 1.19 3.35 5.85
CA LEU A 41 2.08 3.02 4.72
C LEU A 41 3.17 4.09 4.54
N ARG A 42 2.81 5.38 4.60
CA ARG A 42 3.78 6.48 4.52
C ARG A 42 4.78 6.44 5.68
N GLU A 43 4.32 6.22 6.90
CA GLU A 43 5.18 6.10 8.08
C GLU A 43 6.16 4.92 7.93
N GLY A 44 5.67 3.77 7.46
CA GLY A 44 6.52 2.61 7.15
C GLY A 44 7.59 2.92 6.11
N GLN A 45 7.21 3.55 4.99
CA GLN A 45 8.17 3.93 3.95
C GLN A 45 9.22 4.93 4.46
N GLN A 46 8.80 5.91 5.27
CA GLN A 46 9.71 6.87 5.89
C GLN A 46 10.70 6.20 6.84
N LEU A 47 10.26 5.23 7.63
CA LEU A 47 11.15 4.47 8.51
C LEU A 47 12.20 3.72 7.71
N LEU A 48 11.80 3.05 6.62
CA LEU A 48 12.74 2.31 5.76
C LEU A 48 13.76 3.25 5.09
N ASN A 49 13.31 4.38 4.53
CA ASN A 49 14.19 5.29 3.78
C ASN A 49 15.04 6.21 4.66
N ASN A 50 14.59 6.54 5.88
CA ASN A 50 15.36 7.36 6.81
C ASN A 50 16.32 6.55 7.70
N THR A 51 16.30 5.21 7.60
CA THR A 51 17.26 4.37 8.33
C THR A 51 18.64 4.50 7.70
N PRO A 52 19.70 4.88 8.44
CA PRO A 52 21.04 5.14 7.88
C PRO A 52 21.83 3.84 7.64
N VAL A 53 21.14 2.80 7.17
CA VAL A 53 21.70 1.49 6.85
C VAL A 53 21.04 0.99 5.57
N ALA A 54 21.84 0.35 4.71
CA ALA A 54 21.33 -0.34 3.53
C ALA A 54 20.40 -1.50 3.93
N LEU A 55 19.17 -1.50 3.40
CA LEU A 55 18.19 -2.55 3.63
C LEU A 55 17.87 -3.26 2.33
N PHE A 56 17.91 -4.60 2.36
CA PHE A 56 17.50 -5.46 1.25
C PHE A 56 16.52 -6.50 1.76
N LEU A 57 15.42 -6.71 1.03
CA LEU A 57 14.58 -7.89 1.21
C LEU A 57 14.91 -8.86 0.07
N ILE A 58 15.32 -10.08 0.45
CA ILE A 58 15.77 -11.10 -0.49
C ILE A 58 14.78 -12.25 -0.48
N GLN A 59 14.29 -12.62 -1.66
CA GLN A 59 13.44 -13.78 -1.86
C GLN A 59 14.00 -14.60 -3.03
N GLU A 60 14.18 -15.91 -2.82
CA GLU A 60 14.74 -16.82 -3.85
C GLU A 60 16.10 -16.32 -4.40
N GLY A 61 16.94 -15.77 -3.52
CA GLY A 61 18.25 -15.23 -3.87
C GLY A 61 18.22 -13.89 -4.63
N LYS A 62 17.03 -13.36 -4.92
CA LYS A 62 16.84 -12.09 -5.63
C LYS A 62 16.38 -10.98 -4.70
N ILE A 63 16.85 -9.77 -4.97
CA ILE A 63 16.40 -8.58 -4.23
C ILE A 63 15.00 -8.20 -4.73
N ILE A 64 14.03 -8.14 -3.82
CA ILE A 64 12.64 -7.78 -4.12
C ILE A 64 12.24 -6.41 -3.52
N MET A 65 13.06 -5.86 -2.63
CA MET A 65 12.89 -4.51 -2.07
C MET A 65 14.24 -4.00 -1.59
N THR A 66 14.45 -2.68 -1.72
CA THR A 66 15.61 -1.98 -1.17
C THR A 66 15.22 -0.59 -0.69
N ASN A 67 15.92 0.00 0.28
CA ASN A 67 15.69 1.39 0.68
C ASN A 67 16.57 2.38 -0.11
N GLU A 68 16.29 3.68 0.02
CA GLU A 68 17.08 4.76 -0.61
C GLU A 68 18.55 4.75 -0.17
N THR A 69 18.82 4.46 1.11
CA THR A 69 20.22 4.40 1.61
C THR A 69 21.05 3.34 0.90
N ALA A 70 20.48 2.15 0.64
CA ALA A 70 21.14 1.11 -0.14
C ALA A 70 21.42 1.55 -1.59
N GLN A 71 20.47 2.27 -2.21
CA GLN A 71 20.64 2.83 -3.57
C GLN A 71 21.79 3.82 -3.60
N ASP A 72 21.84 4.75 -2.64
CA ASP A 72 22.88 5.76 -2.52
C ASP A 72 24.26 5.15 -2.26
N TRP A 73 24.33 4.13 -1.39
CA TRP A 73 25.59 3.47 -1.04
C TRP A 73 26.16 2.64 -2.19
N LEU A 74 25.29 1.91 -2.90
CA LEU A 74 25.71 1.08 -4.04
C LEU A 74 25.90 1.91 -5.32
N GLY A 75 25.26 3.08 -5.43
CA GLY A 75 25.28 3.94 -6.61
C GLY A 75 24.38 3.46 -7.75
N TYR A 76 23.35 2.67 -7.45
CA TYR A 76 22.38 2.14 -8.41
C TYR A 76 20.97 2.59 -8.05
N LYS A 77 20.13 2.77 -9.06
CA LYS A 77 18.70 3.00 -8.86
C LYS A 77 18.01 1.71 -8.42
N GLU A 78 16.85 1.86 -7.79
CA GLU A 78 16.02 0.73 -7.37
C GLU A 78 15.80 -0.28 -8.49
N GLU A 79 15.42 0.16 -9.69
CA GLU A 79 15.11 -0.74 -10.81
C GLU A 79 16.33 -1.52 -11.33
N GLU A 80 17.53 -1.00 -11.08
CA GLU A 80 18.79 -1.66 -11.43
C GLU A 80 19.23 -2.68 -10.38
N ILE A 81 18.67 -2.60 -9.17
CA ILE A 81 18.94 -3.52 -8.05
C ILE A 81 17.89 -4.64 -8.02
N LEU A 82 16.62 -4.29 -8.23
CA LEU A 82 15.51 -5.24 -8.15
C LEU A 82 15.69 -6.42 -9.12
N SER A 83 15.28 -7.60 -8.69
CA SER A 83 15.36 -8.88 -9.42
C SER A 83 16.78 -9.39 -9.73
N ARG A 84 17.84 -8.66 -9.36
CA ARG A 84 19.22 -9.15 -9.39
C ARG A 84 19.51 -10.04 -8.20
N SER A 85 20.53 -10.89 -8.34
CA SER A 85 21.01 -11.67 -7.22
C SER A 85 21.65 -10.73 -6.19
N PHE A 86 21.39 -10.96 -4.90
CA PHE A 86 22.11 -10.24 -3.85
C PHE A 86 23.63 -10.44 -3.96
N LEU A 87 24.07 -11.64 -4.42
CA LEU A 87 25.48 -11.98 -4.57
C LEU A 87 26.20 -11.12 -5.62
N ASP A 88 25.47 -10.51 -6.57
CA ASP A 88 26.06 -9.58 -7.54
C ASP A 88 26.69 -8.33 -6.89
N PHE A 89 26.27 -8.02 -5.65
CA PHE A 89 26.71 -6.84 -4.89
C PHE A 89 27.67 -7.18 -3.74
N VAL A 90 27.97 -8.47 -3.56
CA VAL A 90 28.92 -8.95 -2.54
C VAL A 90 30.30 -9.06 -3.16
N HIS A 91 31.33 -8.58 -2.46
CA HIS A 91 32.70 -8.73 -2.92
C HIS A 91 33.06 -10.23 -3.05
N PRO A 92 33.79 -10.68 -4.09
CA PRO A 92 34.11 -12.09 -4.30
C PRO A 92 34.72 -12.78 -3.06
N ASP A 93 35.67 -12.12 -2.39
CA ASP A 93 36.30 -12.62 -1.17
C ASP A 93 35.34 -12.77 0.02
N SER A 94 34.14 -12.19 -0.07
CA SER A 94 33.11 -12.23 0.96
C SER A 94 32.00 -13.27 0.68
N LEU A 95 32.02 -13.93 -0.48
CA LEU A 95 30.97 -14.88 -0.88
C LEU A 95 30.85 -16.08 0.06
N ASP A 96 31.94 -16.52 0.66
CA ASP A 96 31.95 -17.66 1.60
C ASP A 96 31.34 -17.32 2.98
N TYR A 97 31.07 -16.04 3.25
CA TYR A 97 30.58 -15.54 4.54
C TYR A 97 29.11 -15.12 4.53
N VAL A 98 28.41 -15.25 3.39
CA VAL A 98 27.01 -14.82 3.21
C VAL A 98 26.05 -15.97 2.94
#